data_AF-A0A117NNR4-F1
#
_entry.id   AF-A0A117NNR4-F1
#
_cell.length_a   1.000
_cell.length_b   1.000
_cell.length_c   1.000
_cell.angle_alpha   90.00
_cell.angle_beta   90.00
_cell.angle_gamma   90.00
#
_symmetry.space_group_name_H-M   'P 1'
#
loop_
_entity.id
_entity.type
_entity.pdbx_description
1 polymer ?
#
loop_
_entity_poly.entity_id
_entity_poly.type
_entity_poly.pdbx_seq_one_letter_code
_entity_poly.pdbx_strand_id
1 'polypeptide(L)'
;MASDEKSEEHTLLDFSCRITIKNESEQNFGLVNYGINGGYGVWPEGQPPNTIEACSEGTVHLKDPPGLGGSDGWVQYGVPSCRARETFTLSFECPQSYWSSNKLKALEYNPNVLDINIQPYDTSGHPLQVSIKGSKKPFLDVRGHGTATKSADLTAVRGKTPLKTNYDIGFKPINKPPVHETILIAAFMQSDVCFPVGTVYTNLNNKQWEYMRGVVWNDDPSCYLFEDYSDKNHVFSTGYCWYQAYSGNVPGSIIRRSHFGDLQFLHGMASVEGEKATDTQRKILTWLEVMYRLACGDQGVSDSDLLRDRLGEWFNDKTIPPGGDTLRNLILASTPNYNCVDLKKRALGICLHIITDSYAVGHTQRRLTNPDAYQGPDDHNYMVFKEGMYGKWGPVVAFHSYDGQNQARHSHYDGLENGNLPVPKNLDSFNSIIGARSAIEADKKFMNCFAAQTKWEDGVENFLKSEVFAIDKDAKPANSLVDEGGPYTGKTCHKTPQADCDYLCAAGLQRKILNLESGTYGPPTLYRRRLWREILFGVFILAIALICFVLSLVYFH
;
A
#
# COMPACT_ATOMS: atom_id res chain seq x y z
N MET A 1 -10.88 44.66 44.23
CA MET A 1 -9.86 44.69 43.16
C MET A 1 -9.85 43.31 42.55
N ALA A 2 -10.16 43.22 41.27
CA ALA A 2 -10.10 41.99 40.50
C ALA A 2 -9.00 42.17 39.45
N SER A 3 -8.09 41.22 39.39
CA SER A 3 -6.99 41.09 38.43
C SER A 3 -6.76 39.58 38.32
N ASP A 4 -7.26 38.96 37.27
CA ASP A 4 -6.52 38.75 36.01
C ASP A 4 -5.74 37.43 36.05
N GLU A 5 -6.49 36.34 35.87
CA GLU A 5 -6.00 35.14 35.18
C GLU A 5 -7.04 34.76 34.12
N LYS A 6 -7.01 35.47 32.99
CA LYS A 6 -7.54 34.90 31.75
C LYS A 6 -6.56 33.84 31.28
N SER A 7 -6.98 32.58 31.32
CA SER A 7 -6.39 31.54 30.49
C SER A 7 -6.65 31.88 29.02
N GLU A 8 -5.68 32.51 28.35
CA GLU A 8 -5.70 32.66 26.90
C GLU A 8 -5.43 31.31 26.24
N GLU A 9 -6.48 30.48 26.14
CA GLU A 9 -6.56 29.52 25.05
C GLU A 9 -6.48 30.30 23.73
N HIS A 10 -5.33 30.21 23.06
CA HIS A 10 -5.22 30.58 21.65
C HIS A 10 -6.20 29.72 20.84
N THR A 11 -7.42 30.22 20.65
CA THR A 11 -8.35 29.74 19.63
C THR A 11 -7.75 30.11 18.27
N LEU A 12 -6.86 29.24 17.79
CA LEU A 12 -6.34 29.29 16.43
C LEU A 12 -7.54 29.27 15.47
N LEU A 13 -7.68 30.35 14.72
CA LEU A 13 -8.74 30.56 13.73
C LEU A 13 -8.63 29.48 12.65
N ASP A 14 -9.75 28.86 12.28
CA ASP A 14 -9.79 27.83 11.25
C ASP A 14 -9.98 28.47 9.87
N PHE A 15 -8.90 28.76 9.15
CA PHE A 15 -8.95 29.29 7.77
C PHE A 15 -9.06 28.18 6.70
N SER A 16 -9.67 27.02 7.03
CA SER A 16 -9.87 25.91 6.09
C SER A 16 -10.98 26.18 5.06
N CYS A 17 -11.00 25.38 3.98
CA CYS A 17 -12.08 25.32 3.00
C CYS A 17 -12.82 23.97 3.10
N ARG A 18 -14.15 23.99 3.16
CA ARG A 18 -15.02 22.81 3.15
C ARG A 18 -16.10 22.95 2.08
N ILE A 19 -16.09 22.08 1.07
CA ILE A 19 -16.99 22.13 -0.07
C ILE A 19 -17.73 20.81 -0.18
N THR A 20 -19.03 20.83 0.11
CA THR A 20 -19.91 19.66 0.02
C THR A 20 -20.53 19.58 -1.37
N ILE A 21 -20.00 18.67 -2.18
CA ILE A 21 -20.47 18.38 -3.54
C ILE A 21 -21.56 17.31 -3.44
N LYS A 22 -22.79 17.69 -3.76
CA LYS A 22 -23.96 16.80 -3.89
C LYS A 22 -24.00 16.31 -5.33
N ASN A 23 -23.70 15.03 -5.53
CA ASN A 23 -23.80 14.37 -6.83
C ASN A 23 -25.24 13.89 -7.02
N GLU A 24 -26.01 14.68 -7.76
CA GLU A 24 -27.42 14.39 -8.10
C GLU A 24 -27.53 13.53 -9.38
N SER A 25 -26.42 12.94 -9.85
CA SER A 25 -26.41 12.05 -11.02
C SER A 25 -26.34 10.57 -10.64
N GLU A 26 -26.78 9.73 -11.57
CA GLU A 26 -26.74 8.26 -11.49
C GLU A 26 -25.33 7.67 -11.67
N GLN A 27 -24.31 8.51 -11.86
CA GLN A 27 -22.92 8.09 -12.07
C GLN A 27 -22.04 8.75 -11.02
N ASN A 28 -20.97 8.07 -10.61
CA ASN A 28 -20.02 8.66 -9.67
C ASN A 28 -19.34 9.90 -10.29
N PHE A 29 -18.76 10.76 -9.46
CA PHE A 29 -17.71 11.67 -9.89
C PHE A 29 -16.36 11.16 -9.38
N GLY A 30 -15.45 10.87 -10.30
CA GLY A 30 -14.07 10.49 -9.99
C GLY A 30 -13.17 11.71 -10.02
N LEU A 31 -12.28 11.80 -9.04
CA LEU A 31 -11.22 12.80 -9.00
C LEU A 31 -10.25 12.58 -10.16
N VAL A 32 -9.95 13.64 -10.89
CA VAL A 32 -9.05 13.65 -12.04
C VAL A 32 -7.72 14.30 -11.66
N ASN A 33 -7.77 15.44 -10.99
CA ASN A 33 -6.58 16.18 -10.56
C ASN A 33 -6.92 17.12 -9.41
N TYR A 34 -5.91 17.60 -8.68
CA TYR A 34 -6.09 18.57 -7.58
C TYR A 34 -4.77 19.27 -7.27
N GLY A 35 -4.83 20.38 -6.55
CA GLY A 35 -3.65 21.16 -6.19
C GLY A 35 -3.90 22.21 -5.11
N ILE A 36 -2.80 22.83 -4.69
CA ILE A 36 -2.75 23.95 -3.73
C ILE A 36 -2.11 25.12 -4.47
N ASN A 37 -2.67 26.32 -4.32
CA ASN A 37 -2.13 27.54 -4.89
C ASN A 37 -1.28 28.27 -3.83
N GLY A 38 -0.20 28.93 -4.25
CA GLY A 38 0.62 29.80 -3.37
C GLY A 38 1.33 29.12 -2.18
N GLY A 39 1.14 27.82 -1.95
CA GLY A 39 1.65 27.09 -0.79
C GLY A 39 0.73 27.12 0.44
N TYR A 40 -0.50 27.62 0.33
CA TYR A 40 -1.42 27.80 1.46
C TYR A 40 -2.46 26.67 1.53
N GLY A 41 -2.25 25.71 2.43
CA GLY A 41 -3.18 24.61 2.68
C GLY A 41 -2.47 23.29 2.94
N VAL A 42 -3.19 22.33 3.53
CA VAL A 42 -2.77 20.94 3.69
C VAL A 42 -3.96 20.03 3.41
N TRP A 43 -3.81 19.07 2.50
CA TRP A 43 -4.77 18.00 2.33
C TRP A 43 -4.62 17.00 3.50
N PRO A 44 -5.65 16.84 4.35
CA PRO A 44 -5.62 15.80 5.38
C PRO A 44 -5.83 14.41 4.73
N GLU A 45 -5.68 13.36 5.53
CA GLU A 45 -5.94 11.99 5.09
C GLU A 45 -7.40 11.81 4.59
N GLY A 46 -7.57 11.03 3.53
CA GLY A 46 -8.84 10.84 2.83
C GLY A 46 -9.23 11.99 1.90
N GLN A 47 -8.40 13.01 1.70
CA GLN A 47 -8.75 14.24 0.97
C GLN A 47 -7.79 14.57 -0.19
N PRO A 48 -8.29 15.20 -1.28
CA PRO A 48 -9.73 15.33 -1.60
C PRO A 48 -10.34 13.96 -1.91
N PRO A 49 -11.65 13.72 -1.67
CA PRO A 49 -12.24 12.38 -1.83
C PRO A 49 -12.09 11.94 -3.28
N ASN A 50 -11.45 10.79 -3.52
CA ASN A 50 -11.19 10.38 -4.89
C ASN A 50 -12.45 10.00 -5.68
N THR A 51 -13.55 9.71 -4.98
CA THR A 51 -14.84 9.31 -5.54
C THR A 51 -15.94 10.00 -4.76
N ILE A 52 -16.88 10.63 -5.46
CA ILE A 52 -18.16 11.09 -4.92
C ILE A 52 -19.23 10.19 -5.55
N GLU A 53 -19.81 9.30 -4.75
CA GLU A 53 -20.74 8.27 -5.24
C GLU A 53 -21.99 8.90 -5.89
N ALA A 54 -22.62 8.17 -6.81
CA ALA A 54 -23.91 8.53 -7.42
C ALA A 54 -24.98 8.76 -6.35
N CYS A 55 -25.87 9.72 -6.58
CA CYS A 55 -26.97 10.09 -5.68
C CYS A 55 -26.56 10.31 -4.21
N SER A 56 -25.35 10.84 -3.98
CA SER A 56 -24.73 11.01 -2.66
C SER A 56 -24.02 12.36 -2.54
N GLU A 57 -23.43 12.65 -1.38
CA GLU A 57 -22.60 13.84 -1.17
C GLU A 57 -21.21 13.51 -0.63
N GLY A 58 -20.21 14.27 -1.08
CA GLY A 58 -18.83 14.18 -0.63
C GLY A 58 -18.30 15.56 -0.27
N THR A 59 -17.52 15.65 0.81
CA THR A 59 -16.93 16.93 1.25
C THR A 59 -15.44 16.96 0.92
N VAL A 60 -15.06 17.91 0.08
CA VAL A 60 -13.68 18.32 -0.16
C VAL A 60 -13.25 19.25 0.99
N HIS A 61 -12.15 18.94 1.63
CA HIS A 61 -11.60 19.66 2.78
C HIS A 61 -10.12 19.93 2.57
N LEU A 62 -9.77 21.20 2.30
CA LEU A 62 -8.39 21.69 2.34
C LEU A 62 -8.21 22.38 3.70
N LYS A 63 -7.33 21.83 4.52
CA LYS A 63 -7.11 22.32 5.89
C LYS A 63 -6.12 23.49 5.88
N ASP A 64 -6.33 24.47 6.75
CA ASP A 64 -5.33 25.45 7.13
C ASP A 64 -4.05 24.79 7.72
N PRO A 65 -2.83 25.12 7.24
CA PRO A 65 -1.58 24.61 7.80
C PRO A 65 -1.35 25.07 9.26
N PRO A 66 -0.55 24.34 10.07
CA PRO A 66 -0.14 24.81 11.39
C PRO A 66 0.80 26.02 11.26
N GLY A 67 0.34 27.21 11.65
CA GLY A 67 1.16 28.43 11.67
C GLY A 67 0.41 29.65 11.13
N LEU A 68 1.07 30.44 10.29
CA LEU A 68 0.43 31.49 9.51
C LEU A 68 0.15 31.00 8.09
N GLY A 69 -1.11 30.68 7.81
CA GLY A 69 -1.58 30.35 6.47
C GLY A 69 -3.09 30.55 6.36
N GLY A 70 -3.59 30.44 5.13
CA GLY A 70 -5.00 30.19 4.86
C GLY A 70 -5.11 28.89 4.06
N SER A 71 -6.21 28.69 3.35
CA SER A 71 -6.33 27.61 2.37
C SER A 71 -6.72 28.15 0.99
N ASP A 72 -5.90 27.85 -0.02
CA ASP A 72 -6.13 28.19 -1.42
C ASP A 72 -5.79 26.98 -2.29
N GLY A 73 -6.77 26.50 -3.06
CA GLY A 73 -6.58 25.29 -3.85
C GLY A 73 -7.67 25.05 -4.86
N TRP A 74 -7.59 23.86 -5.46
CA TRP A 74 -8.52 23.44 -6.49
C TRP A 74 -8.62 21.93 -6.59
N VAL A 75 -9.75 21.47 -7.10
CA VAL A 75 -10.06 20.08 -7.41
C VAL A 75 -10.71 20.00 -8.79
N GLN A 76 -10.34 18.99 -9.55
CA GLN A 76 -10.96 18.65 -10.82
C GLN A 76 -11.57 17.25 -10.71
N TYR A 77 -12.88 17.17 -10.86
CA TYR A 77 -13.63 15.93 -10.92
C TYR A 77 -14.11 15.68 -12.34
N GLY A 78 -14.54 14.46 -12.63
CA GLY A 78 -15.23 14.13 -13.87
C GLY A 78 -16.02 12.86 -13.74
N VAL A 79 -16.84 12.57 -14.74
CA VAL A 79 -17.57 11.30 -14.79
C VAL A 79 -16.56 10.17 -15.07
N PRO A 80 -16.45 9.11 -14.23
CA PRO A 80 -15.57 7.99 -14.48
C PRO A 80 -15.93 7.28 -15.78
N SER A 81 -15.00 7.33 -16.72
CA SER A 81 -14.99 6.52 -17.92
C SER A 81 -13.55 6.13 -18.21
N CYS A 82 -13.36 4.94 -18.78
CA CYS A 82 -12.05 4.52 -19.26
C CYS A 82 -11.62 5.32 -20.52
N ARG A 83 -12.56 6.00 -21.20
CA ARG A 83 -12.32 6.81 -22.41
C ARG A 83 -13.27 8.02 -22.47
N ALA A 84 -12.70 9.20 -22.75
CA ALA A 84 -13.32 10.54 -22.80
C ALA A 84 -13.93 11.02 -21.47
N ARG A 85 -13.28 12.02 -20.83
CA ARG A 85 -13.71 12.61 -19.56
C ARG A 85 -14.34 13.98 -19.76
N GLU A 86 -15.62 14.06 -19.44
CA GLU A 86 -16.30 15.30 -19.10
C GLU A 86 -15.94 15.66 -17.66
N THR A 87 -15.30 16.81 -17.47
CA THR A 87 -14.72 17.24 -16.18
C THR A 87 -15.31 18.56 -15.71
N PHE A 88 -15.26 18.79 -14.40
CA PHE A 88 -15.48 20.11 -13.81
C PHE A 88 -14.37 20.47 -12.82
N THR A 89 -13.90 21.72 -12.89
CA THR A 89 -12.83 22.25 -12.02
C THR A 89 -13.40 23.29 -11.05
N LEU A 90 -13.20 23.06 -9.76
CA LEU A 90 -13.54 23.96 -8.66
C LEU A 90 -12.25 24.56 -8.08
N SER A 91 -12.17 25.88 -8.01
CA SER A 91 -11.10 26.64 -7.34
C SER A 91 -11.68 27.44 -6.20
N PHE A 92 -11.00 27.44 -5.05
CA PHE A 92 -11.52 27.95 -3.79
C PHE A 92 -10.43 28.51 -2.88
N GLU A 93 -10.79 29.51 -2.08
CA GLU A 93 -9.87 30.26 -1.22
C GLU A 93 -10.57 30.73 0.06
N CYS A 94 -9.97 30.44 1.21
CA CYS A 94 -10.27 31.01 2.52
C CYS A 94 -8.98 31.73 2.98
N PRO A 95 -8.85 33.04 2.71
CA PRO A 95 -7.62 33.79 2.96
C PRO A 95 -7.39 34.06 4.44
N GLN A 96 -6.11 34.14 4.85
CA GLN A 96 -5.70 34.42 6.24
C GLN A 96 -5.86 35.90 6.63
N SER A 97 -7.06 36.44 6.51
CA SER A 97 -7.37 37.81 6.89
C SER A 97 -8.87 37.97 7.05
N TYR A 98 -9.28 38.41 8.25
CA TYR A 98 -10.68 38.71 8.59
C TYR A 98 -11.38 39.67 7.61
N TRP A 99 -10.61 40.49 6.89
CA TRP A 99 -11.09 41.50 5.95
C TRP A 99 -11.08 41.02 4.50
N SER A 100 -10.53 39.83 4.24
CA SER A 100 -10.37 39.27 2.91
C SER A 100 -11.51 38.28 2.63
N SER A 101 -12.12 38.40 1.45
CA SER A 101 -13.30 37.62 1.11
C SER A 101 -12.96 36.20 0.67
N ASN A 102 -13.77 35.25 1.13
CA ASN A 102 -13.74 33.87 0.63
C ASN A 102 -14.08 33.85 -0.87
N LYS A 103 -13.46 32.92 -1.61
CA LYS A 103 -13.68 32.76 -3.05
C LYS A 103 -14.03 31.32 -3.38
N LEU A 104 -14.95 31.12 -4.31
CA LEU A 104 -15.24 29.85 -4.97
C LEU A 104 -15.63 30.11 -6.42
N LYS A 105 -15.07 29.34 -7.35
CA LYS A 105 -15.37 29.40 -8.79
C LYS A 105 -15.40 28.00 -9.40
N ALA A 106 -16.37 27.76 -10.27
CA ALA A 106 -16.31 26.68 -11.27
C ALA A 106 -15.70 27.27 -12.54
N LEU A 107 -14.56 26.73 -13.00
CA LEU A 107 -13.73 27.36 -14.05
C LEU A 107 -13.81 26.65 -15.40
N GLU A 108 -13.99 25.33 -15.38
CA GLU A 108 -14.00 24.46 -16.54
C GLU A 108 -15.16 23.48 -16.37
N TYR A 109 -16.05 23.35 -17.36
CA TYR A 109 -16.99 22.24 -17.56
C TYR A 109 -17.72 22.41 -18.89
N ASN A 110 -18.29 21.33 -19.45
CA ASN A 110 -19.20 21.40 -20.59
C ASN A 110 -20.65 21.59 -20.10
N PRO A 111 -21.27 22.77 -20.24
CA PRO A 111 -22.63 23.01 -19.76
C PRO A 111 -23.69 22.21 -20.51
N ASN A 112 -23.35 21.55 -21.63
CA ASN A 112 -24.25 20.65 -22.35
C ASN A 112 -24.32 19.25 -21.71
N VAL A 113 -23.34 18.87 -20.89
CA VAL A 113 -23.23 17.51 -20.31
C VAL A 113 -23.20 17.53 -18.79
N LEU A 114 -22.67 18.59 -18.17
CA LEU A 114 -22.65 18.78 -16.72
C LEU A 114 -23.45 20.04 -16.35
N ASP A 115 -24.25 19.93 -15.29
CA ASP A 115 -24.88 21.07 -14.61
C ASP A 115 -24.24 21.22 -13.23
N ILE A 116 -23.57 22.35 -13.00
CA ILE A 116 -22.79 22.64 -11.79
C ILE A 116 -23.35 23.92 -11.16
N ASN A 117 -24.11 23.76 -10.08
CA ASN A 117 -24.84 24.83 -9.41
C ASN A 117 -24.27 25.08 -8.00
N ILE A 118 -23.44 26.12 -7.89
CA ILE A 118 -22.89 26.61 -6.62
C ILE A 118 -24.03 27.26 -5.82
N GLN A 119 -24.30 26.75 -4.63
CA GLN A 119 -25.31 27.33 -3.75
C GLN A 119 -24.80 28.64 -3.12
N PRO A 120 -25.68 29.56 -2.71
CA PRO A 120 -25.29 30.77 -1.98
C PRO A 120 -24.42 30.45 -0.75
N TYR A 121 -23.37 31.24 -0.53
CA TYR A 121 -22.43 31.06 0.58
C TYR A 121 -21.90 32.41 1.09
N ASP A 122 -21.40 32.40 2.33
CA ASP A 122 -20.86 33.60 2.96
C ASP A 122 -19.46 33.95 2.41
N THR A 123 -19.36 35.11 1.76
CA THR A 123 -18.09 35.66 1.26
C THR A 123 -17.22 36.24 2.38
N SER A 124 -17.65 36.18 3.64
CA SER A 124 -16.96 36.72 4.82
C SER A 124 -17.08 35.76 6.01
N GLY A 125 -16.03 35.64 6.81
CA GLY A 125 -15.96 34.71 7.95
C GLY A 125 -15.25 33.40 7.58
N HIS A 126 -14.83 32.65 8.60
CA HIS A 126 -13.96 31.47 8.44
C HIS A 126 -14.44 30.33 9.36
N PRO A 127 -14.31 29.04 8.97
CA PRO A 127 -13.81 28.54 7.68
C PRO A 127 -14.82 28.76 6.54
N LEU A 128 -14.34 28.69 5.29
CA LEU A 128 -15.23 28.68 4.11
C LEU A 128 -16.04 27.38 4.09
N GLN A 129 -17.37 27.49 4.05
CA GLN A 129 -18.30 26.37 3.92
C GLN A 129 -19.26 26.63 2.75
N VAL A 130 -19.25 25.75 1.74
CA VAL A 130 -20.13 25.88 0.56
C VAL A 130 -20.71 24.52 0.16
N SER A 131 -21.93 24.51 -0.37
CA SER A 131 -22.49 23.34 -1.06
C SER A 131 -22.61 23.59 -2.55
N ILE A 132 -22.37 22.56 -3.35
CA ILE A 132 -22.47 22.57 -4.81
C ILE A 132 -23.34 21.39 -5.21
N LYS A 133 -24.34 21.62 -6.07
CA LYS A 133 -25.06 20.54 -6.75
C LYS A 133 -24.38 20.27 -8.09
N GLY A 134 -24.01 19.02 -8.34
CA GLY A 134 -23.48 18.58 -9.63
C GLY A 134 -24.36 17.48 -10.18
N SER A 135 -24.78 17.60 -11.44
CA SER A 135 -25.46 16.52 -12.15
C SER A 135 -24.92 16.34 -13.57
N LYS A 136 -24.92 15.09 -14.05
CA LYS A 136 -24.73 14.77 -15.46
C LYS A 136 -26.09 14.88 -16.14
N LYS A 137 -26.21 15.72 -17.16
CA LYS A 137 -27.43 15.84 -17.95
C LYS A 137 -27.73 14.49 -18.62
N PRO A 138 -28.98 14.00 -18.59
CA PRO A 138 -29.33 12.78 -19.29
C PRO A 138 -29.06 12.97 -20.78
N PHE A 139 -28.31 12.04 -21.37
CA PHE A 139 -28.20 11.98 -22.82
C PHE A 139 -29.60 11.71 -23.38
N LEU A 140 -30.08 12.55 -24.30
CA LEU A 140 -31.38 12.39 -24.93
C LEU A 140 -31.36 11.22 -25.93
N ASP A 141 -31.25 10.00 -25.41
CA ASP A 141 -31.57 8.80 -26.18
C ASP A 141 -33.07 8.50 -26.06
N VAL A 142 -33.75 8.46 -27.19
CA VAL A 142 -35.20 8.29 -27.26
C VAL A 142 -35.52 6.79 -27.23
N ARG A 143 -35.48 6.17 -26.03
CA ARG A 143 -36.25 4.96 -25.67
C ARG A 143 -36.15 4.50 -24.19
N GLY A 144 -37.19 4.78 -23.41
CA GLY A 144 -37.97 3.75 -22.69
C GLY A 144 -37.40 2.99 -21.47
N HIS A 145 -37.58 3.59 -20.28
CA HIS A 145 -37.95 3.00 -18.97
C HIS A 145 -37.38 1.66 -18.43
N GLY A 146 -36.86 1.74 -17.19
CA GLY A 146 -36.85 0.67 -16.19
C GLY A 146 -36.49 1.23 -14.80
N THR A 147 -37.37 1.11 -13.79
CA THR A 147 -37.27 1.85 -12.51
C THR A 147 -36.47 1.14 -11.42
N ALA A 148 -35.61 1.87 -10.69
CA ALA A 148 -34.90 1.40 -9.50
C ALA A 148 -35.56 1.84 -8.18
N THR A 149 -35.51 0.99 -7.15
CA THR A 149 -36.05 1.21 -5.80
C THR A 149 -35.03 1.83 -4.84
N LYS A 150 -35.53 2.60 -3.86
CA LYS A 150 -34.72 3.42 -2.92
C LYS A 150 -34.09 2.61 -1.77
N SER A 151 -32.97 3.12 -1.26
CA SER A 151 -32.41 2.82 0.07
C SER A 151 -32.37 4.11 0.92
N ALA A 152 -32.23 4.00 2.24
CA ALA A 152 -32.52 5.06 3.22
C ALA A 152 -31.30 5.55 4.04
N ASP A 153 -31.53 6.66 4.78
CA ASP A 153 -30.55 7.51 5.48
C ASP A 153 -29.59 6.83 6.48
N LEU A 154 -28.40 7.45 6.63
CA LEU A 154 -27.55 7.35 7.83
C LEU A 154 -26.95 8.72 8.19
N THR A 155 -27.01 9.07 9.47
CA THR A 155 -26.61 10.38 10.03
C THR A 155 -25.17 10.43 10.54
N ALA A 156 -24.54 11.61 10.45
CA ALA A 156 -23.14 11.86 10.81
C ALA A 156 -22.86 12.00 12.32
N VAL A 157 -21.64 11.62 12.74
CA VAL A 157 -21.06 11.93 14.08
C VAL A 157 -19.58 12.36 13.94
N ARG A 158 -19.14 13.26 14.83
CA ARG A 158 -17.82 13.94 14.82
C ARG A 158 -16.65 13.04 15.25
N GLY A 159 -15.49 13.31 14.64
CA GLY A 159 -14.25 12.57 14.85
C GLY A 159 -13.48 12.80 16.16
N LYS A 160 -12.38 12.06 16.26
CA LYS A 160 -11.19 12.37 17.08
C LYS A 160 -9.93 12.14 16.25
N THR A 161 -8.95 13.00 16.46
CA THR A 161 -7.68 13.06 15.72
C THR A 161 -6.79 11.85 16.04
N PRO A 162 -6.22 11.13 15.05
CA PRO A 162 -5.10 10.24 15.30
C PRO A 162 -3.85 11.05 15.68
N LEU A 163 -3.14 10.60 16.71
CA LEU A 163 -1.83 11.15 17.07
C LEU A 163 -0.77 10.66 16.07
N LYS A 164 0.17 11.53 15.68
CA LYS A 164 1.34 11.12 14.88
C LYS A 164 2.32 10.32 15.75
N THR A 165 2.65 9.10 15.34
CA THR A 165 3.91 8.41 15.68
C THR A 165 4.39 7.59 14.47
N ASN A 166 5.70 7.55 14.26
CA ASN A 166 6.39 7.28 12.98
C ASN A 166 7.62 6.39 13.16
N TYR A 167 8.02 5.66 12.11
CA TYR A 167 8.68 4.36 12.32
C TYR A 167 9.34 3.73 11.00
N ASP A 168 9.05 2.50 10.46
CA ASP A 168 9.60 1.78 9.23
C ASP A 168 9.25 0.24 9.09
N ILE A 169 9.02 -0.43 7.93
CA ILE A 169 9.00 -1.94 7.77
C ILE A 169 9.97 -2.34 6.64
N GLY A 170 10.94 -3.29 6.72
CA GLY A 170 11.29 -4.30 7.74
C GLY A 170 11.69 -3.75 9.10
N PHE A 171 10.79 -3.99 10.05
CA PHE A 171 10.56 -3.31 11.32
C PHE A 171 11.58 -2.36 11.96
N LYS A 172 11.20 -1.08 11.86
CA LYS A 172 10.89 -0.21 12.99
C LYS A 172 9.59 0.64 12.78
N PRO A 173 8.31 0.16 12.74
CA PRO A 173 7.07 0.25 11.79
C PRO A 173 6.24 1.53 11.33
N ILE A 174 6.25 1.96 10.04
CA ILE A 174 5.68 3.21 9.37
C ILE A 174 6.71 4.33 8.99
N ASN A 175 7.48 4.19 7.90
CA ASN A 175 8.26 5.29 7.25
C ASN A 175 8.79 4.90 5.84
N LYS A 176 8.90 3.60 5.52
CA LYS A 176 8.92 3.16 4.12
C LYS A 176 7.70 3.72 3.38
N PRO A 177 7.87 4.32 2.19
CA PRO A 177 6.75 4.70 1.35
C PRO A 177 5.92 3.45 0.94
N PRO A 178 4.59 3.57 0.78
CA PRO A 178 3.70 2.49 0.33
C PRO A 178 3.91 2.17 -1.17
N VAL A 179 5.05 1.55 -1.50
CA VAL A 179 5.48 1.29 -2.88
C VAL A 179 4.54 0.31 -3.57
N HIS A 180 4.25 -0.83 -2.94
CA HIS A 180 3.37 -1.88 -3.47
C HIS A 180 1.96 -1.35 -3.75
N GLU A 181 1.37 -0.61 -2.83
CA GLU A 181 0.06 0.02 -3.02
C GLU A 181 0.09 1.11 -4.09
N THR A 182 1.18 1.86 -4.23
CA THR A 182 1.33 2.89 -5.25
C THR A 182 1.50 2.30 -6.66
N ILE A 183 2.22 1.18 -6.80
CA ILE A 183 2.28 0.34 -8.00
C ILE A 183 0.86 -0.11 -8.38
N LEU A 184 0.12 -0.65 -7.41
CA LEU A 184 -1.21 -1.19 -7.66
C LEU A 184 -2.25 -0.11 -7.96
N ILE A 185 -2.17 1.08 -7.35
CA ILE A 185 -3.00 2.22 -7.77
C ILE A 185 -2.75 2.57 -9.25
N ALA A 186 -1.51 2.55 -9.72
CA ALA A 186 -1.19 2.79 -11.14
C ALA A 186 -1.71 1.68 -12.07
N ALA A 187 -1.81 0.44 -11.58
CA ALA A 187 -2.44 -0.66 -12.28
C ALA A 187 -3.98 -0.53 -12.28
N PHE A 188 -4.61 -0.18 -11.16
CA PHE A 188 -6.06 0.07 -11.04
C PHE A 188 -6.54 1.23 -11.92
N MET A 189 -5.72 2.27 -12.13
CA MET A 189 -6.03 3.38 -13.06
C MET A 189 -6.06 2.95 -14.53
N GLN A 190 -5.49 1.80 -14.87
CA GLN A 190 -5.36 1.28 -16.23
C GLN A 190 -6.13 -0.01 -16.49
N SER A 191 -6.72 -0.59 -15.45
CA SER A 191 -7.55 -1.79 -15.54
C SER A 191 -9.03 -1.44 -15.67
N ASP A 192 -9.85 -2.42 -16.03
CA ASP A 192 -11.30 -2.27 -16.16
C ASP A 192 -12.02 -2.20 -14.79
N VAL A 193 -11.28 -2.39 -13.68
CA VAL A 193 -11.74 -2.03 -12.31
C VAL A 193 -11.67 -0.50 -12.08
N CYS A 194 -10.84 0.21 -12.86
CA CYS A 194 -10.80 1.66 -13.07
C CYS A 194 -10.92 2.54 -11.81
N PHE A 195 -9.81 2.72 -11.07
CA PHE A 195 -9.73 3.79 -10.07
C PHE A 195 -9.71 5.19 -10.75
N PRO A 196 -10.27 6.23 -10.10
CA PRO A 196 -10.11 7.62 -10.53
C PRO A 196 -8.63 8.02 -10.68
N VAL A 197 -8.24 8.74 -11.73
CA VAL A 197 -6.81 9.05 -11.98
C VAL A 197 -6.19 10.08 -11.03
N GLY A 198 -7.01 10.77 -10.24
CA GLY A 198 -6.57 11.57 -9.10
C GLY A 198 -6.34 10.74 -7.83
N THR A 199 -6.57 9.43 -7.84
CA THR A 199 -6.31 8.57 -6.69
C THR A 199 -4.82 8.52 -6.36
N VAL A 200 -4.51 8.71 -5.08
CA VAL A 200 -3.21 8.45 -4.47
C VAL A 200 -3.46 7.67 -3.18
N TYR A 201 -2.43 7.07 -2.60
CA TYR A 201 -2.56 6.27 -1.37
C TYR A 201 -3.33 7.02 -0.26
N THR A 202 -3.03 8.29 -0.05
CA THR A 202 -3.62 9.12 1.02
C THR A 202 -5.07 9.55 0.78
N ASN A 203 -5.70 9.27 -0.37
CA ASN A 203 -7.10 9.62 -0.65
C ASN A 203 -7.99 8.43 -1.05
N LEU A 204 -7.52 7.20 -0.79
CA LEU A 204 -8.30 5.98 -0.93
C LEU A 204 -9.54 5.99 -0.03
N ASN A 205 -10.68 5.58 -0.58
CA ASN A 205 -11.91 5.39 0.20
C ASN A 205 -11.99 3.98 0.82
N ASN A 206 -12.89 3.78 1.79
CA ASN A 206 -13.02 2.50 2.52
C ASN A 206 -13.21 1.26 1.61
N LYS A 207 -13.91 1.39 0.47
CA LYS A 207 -14.09 0.26 -0.48
C LYS A 207 -12.79 -0.09 -1.20
N GLN A 208 -11.91 0.88 -1.44
CA GLN A 208 -10.62 0.66 -2.09
C GLN A 208 -9.56 0.17 -1.09
N TRP A 209 -9.66 0.61 0.16
CA TRP A 209 -8.83 0.12 1.26
C TRP A 209 -8.96 -1.38 1.48
N GLU A 210 -10.08 -2.02 1.13
CA GLU A 210 -10.16 -3.49 1.15
C GLU A 210 -9.20 -4.18 0.18
N TYR A 211 -8.89 -3.57 -0.98
CA TYR A 211 -7.81 -4.09 -1.82
C TYR A 211 -6.45 -3.93 -1.11
N MET A 212 -6.14 -2.74 -0.58
CA MET A 212 -4.84 -2.47 0.06
C MET A 212 -4.64 -3.28 1.34
N ARG A 213 -5.69 -3.54 2.12
CA ARG A 213 -5.70 -4.51 3.23
C ARG A 213 -5.29 -5.91 2.79
N GLY A 214 -5.60 -6.28 1.56
CA GLY A 214 -5.18 -7.54 0.94
C GLY A 214 -3.74 -7.49 0.44
N VAL A 215 -3.30 -6.35 -0.09
CA VAL A 215 -1.90 -6.14 -0.50
C VAL A 215 -0.97 -6.31 0.70
N VAL A 216 -1.25 -5.61 1.80
CA VAL A 216 -0.44 -5.69 3.04
C VAL A 216 -0.59 -7.06 3.75
N TRP A 217 -1.58 -7.89 3.39
CA TRP A 217 -1.86 -9.15 4.10
C TRP A 217 -0.73 -10.18 3.96
N ASN A 218 0.07 -10.18 2.89
CA ASN A 218 1.15 -11.16 2.75
C ASN A 218 2.32 -10.84 3.70
N ASP A 219 2.61 -9.54 3.90
CA ASP A 219 3.54 -9.02 4.91
C ASP A 219 2.98 -9.15 6.33
N ASP A 220 1.66 -9.07 6.50
CA ASP A 220 0.98 -9.18 7.79
C ASP A 220 -0.23 -10.14 7.76
N PRO A 221 0.03 -11.45 7.63
CA PRO A 221 -1.04 -12.44 7.54
C PRO A 221 -1.74 -12.70 8.88
N SER A 222 -1.31 -12.04 9.95
CA SER A 222 -2.03 -11.98 11.23
C SER A 222 -2.85 -10.70 11.43
N CYS A 223 -2.77 -9.72 10.51
CA CYS A 223 -3.39 -8.40 10.60
C CYS A 223 -2.97 -7.54 11.82
N TYR A 224 -1.80 -7.79 12.40
CA TYR A 224 -1.27 -7.06 13.56
C TYR A 224 -0.81 -5.62 13.29
N LEU A 225 -0.65 -5.22 12.03
CA LEU A 225 -0.36 -3.85 11.60
C LEU A 225 -1.59 -2.94 11.60
N PHE A 226 -2.80 -3.49 11.76
CA PHE A 226 -4.05 -2.73 11.72
C PHE A 226 -4.76 -2.76 13.08
N GLU A 227 -5.38 -1.63 13.44
CA GLU A 227 -6.28 -1.56 14.59
C GLU A 227 -7.66 -2.16 14.24
N ASP A 228 -8.23 -2.94 15.15
CA ASP A 228 -9.52 -3.63 14.96
C ASP A 228 -10.71 -2.71 15.29
N TYR A 229 -10.89 -1.68 14.46
CA TYR A 229 -12.04 -0.76 14.56
C TYR A 229 -13.23 -1.25 13.73
N SER A 230 -14.44 -1.04 14.25
CA SER A 230 -15.67 -1.46 13.58
C SER A 230 -16.08 -0.58 12.39
N ASP A 231 -15.59 0.67 12.34
CA ASP A 231 -15.92 1.71 11.35
C ASP A 231 -14.73 2.14 10.47
N LYS A 232 -13.49 1.74 10.80
CA LYS A 232 -12.27 2.13 10.09
C LYS A 232 -11.45 0.91 9.66
N ASN A 233 -10.89 0.98 8.46
CA ASN A 233 -10.16 -0.13 7.83
C ASN A 233 -8.73 0.22 7.41
N HIS A 234 -8.26 1.41 7.77
CA HIS A 234 -6.98 1.99 7.33
C HIS A 234 -6.15 2.57 8.48
N VAL A 235 -6.57 2.36 9.74
CA VAL A 235 -5.78 2.81 10.89
C VAL A 235 -4.75 1.76 11.22
N PHE A 236 -3.49 2.12 11.05
CA PHE A 236 -2.36 1.28 11.45
C PHE A 236 -2.18 1.28 12.97
N SER A 237 -1.78 0.13 13.50
CA SER A 237 -1.38 -0.04 14.90
C SER A 237 0.05 0.42 15.12
N THR A 238 0.54 0.30 16.36
CA THR A 238 1.97 0.49 16.67
C THR A 238 2.89 -0.58 16.07
N GLY A 239 2.34 -1.63 15.45
CA GLY A 239 3.08 -2.76 14.89
C GLY A 239 3.74 -3.71 15.90
N TYR A 240 3.71 -3.40 17.21
CA TYR A 240 4.46 -4.16 18.22
C TYR A 240 4.20 -5.68 18.20
N CYS A 241 2.95 -6.11 18.03
CA CYS A 241 2.57 -7.51 17.93
C CYS A 241 3.14 -8.20 16.68
N TRP A 242 3.18 -7.48 15.54
CA TRP A 242 3.84 -7.96 14.32
C TRP A 242 5.33 -8.19 14.56
N TYR A 243 6.03 -7.23 15.19
CA TYR A 243 7.45 -7.37 15.49
C TYR A 243 7.76 -8.63 16.31
N GLN A 244 6.94 -8.89 17.33
CA GLN A 244 7.08 -10.07 18.16
C GLN A 244 6.82 -11.36 17.38
N ALA A 245 5.86 -11.37 16.45
CA ALA A 245 5.55 -12.53 15.62
C ALA A 245 6.58 -12.78 14.50
N TYR A 246 7.23 -11.72 14.00
CA TYR A 246 8.25 -11.75 12.95
C TYR A 246 9.64 -12.10 13.49
N SER A 247 10.14 -11.34 14.48
CA SER A 247 11.47 -11.55 15.07
C SER A 247 11.50 -12.59 16.19
N GLY A 248 10.35 -12.90 16.79
CA GLY A 248 10.25 -13.94 17.82
C GLY A 248 10.15 -15.34 17.23
N ASN A 249 10.64 -16.33 17.96
CA ASN A 249 10.46 -17.74 17.60
C ASN A 249 9.08 -18.25 18.04
N VAL A 250 8.00 -17.66 17.51
CA VAL A 250 6.62 -18.09 17.77
C VAL A 250 6.32 -19.32 16.91
N PRO A 251 6.17 -20.54 17.49
CA PRO A 251 5.96 -21.75 16.70
C PRO A 251 4.63 -21.71 15.95
N GLY A 252 4.62 -22.14 14.69
CA GLY A 252 3.41 -22.18 13.86
C GLY A 252 2.88 -20.83 13.37
N SER A 253 3.45 -19.70 13.82
CA SER A 253 3.09 -18.33 13.42
C SER A 253 3.11 -18.15 11.90
N ILE A 254 1.97 -17.73 11.32
CA ILE A 254 1.87 -17.47 9.89
C ILE A 254 2.82 -16.35 9.41
N ILE A 255 2.99 -15.26 10.17
CA ILE A 255 3.98 -14.20 9.87
C ILE A 255 5.38 -14.80 9.72
N ARG A 256 5.81 -15.64 10.68
CA ARG A 256 7.15 -16.24 10.61
C ARG A 256 7.29 -17.24 9.46
N ARG A 257 6.20 -17.92 9.10
CA ARG A 257 6.17 -18.88 8.00
C ARG A 257 6.17 -18.19 6.63
N SER A 258 5.52 -17.03 6.47
CA SER A 258 5.55 -16.27 5.22
C SER A 258 6.94 -15.67 4.96
N HIS A 259 7.63 -15.14 5.98
CA HIS A 259 8.93 -14.51 5.76
C HIS A 259 10.13 -15.47 5.82
N PHE A 260 10.06 -16.55 6.61
CA PHE A 260 11.23 -17.41 6.91
C PHE A 260 10.94 -18.91 6.77
N GLY A 261 9.82 -19.30 6.17
CA GLY A 261 9.36 -20.68 6.21
C GLY A 261 8.70 -21.17 4.93
N ASP A 262 7.79 -22.12 5.10
CA ASP A 262 7.13 -22.85 4.03
C ASP A 262 6.08 -22.02 3.26
N LEU A 263 5.76 -20.81 3.73
CA LEU A 263 4.85 -19.87 3.07
C LEU A 263 5.57 -18.71 2.33
N GLN A 264 6.89 -18.74 2.14
CA GLN A 264 7.63 -17.72 1.37
C GLN A 264 7.12 -17.49 -0.07
N PHE A 265 6.37 -18.43 -0.63
CA PHE A 265 5.72 -18.24 -1.94
C PHE A 265 4.66 -17.13 -1.92
N LEU A 266 4.22 -16.66 -0.75
CA LEU A 266 3.38 -15.46 -0.59
C LEU A 266 4.11 -14.16 -0.95
N HIS A 267 5.44 -14.18 -1.03
CA HIS A 267 6.27 -13.08 -1.52
C HIS A 267 6.92 -13.42 -2.87
N GLY A 268 6.32 -14.37 -3.61
CA GLY A 268 6.91 -14.91 -4.82
C GLY A 268 8.27 -15.60 -4.61
N MET A 269 8.60 -16.03 -3.38
CA MET A 269 9.89 -16.66 -3.03
C MET A 269 9.78 -18.18 -2.86
N ALA A 270 10.91 -18.87 -2.97
CA ALA A 270 11.03 -20.27 -2.62
C ALA A 270 11.09 -20.46 -1.09
N SER A 271 10.59 -21.58 -0.59
CA SER A 271 10.58 -21.87 0.86
C SER A 271 11.98 -22.17 1.42
N VAL A 272 12.88 -22.70 0.57
CA VAL A 272 14.24 -23.11 0.95
C VAL A 272 15.19 -22.94 -0.24
N GLU A 273 16.48 -22.78 0.05
CA GLU A 273 17.53 -22.84 -0.96
C GLU A 273 17.53 -24.23 -1.65
N GLY A 274 17.76 -24.25 -2.97
CA GLY A 274 17.75 -25.46 -3.78
C GLY A 274 16.36 -25.98 -4.19
N GLU A 275 15.26 -25.34 -3.77
CA GLU A 275 13.92 -25.64 -4.28
C GLU A 275 13.86 -25.46 -5.81
N LYS A 276 13.16 -26.35 -6.54
CA LYS A 276 13.02 -26.19 -7.99
C LYS A 276 12.03 -25.07 -8.29
N ALA A 277 12.32 -24.27 -9.30
CA ALA A 277 11.42 -23.17 -9.69
C ALA A 277 10.00 -23.66 -10.06
N THR A 278 9.85 -24.87 -10.61
CA THR A 278 8.54 -25.50 -10.86
C THR A 278 7.75 -25.80 -9.58
N ASP A 279 8.43 -26.10 -8.48
CA ASP A 279 7.80 -26.46 -7.22
C ASP A 279 7.27 -25.19 -6.54
N THR A 280 8.06 -24.10 -6.56
CA THR A 280 7.63 -22.77 -6.12
C THR A 280 6.49 -22.23 -6.97
N GLN A 281 6.58 -22.34 -8.31
CA GLN A 281 5.52 -21.93 -9.23
C GLN A 281 4.19 -22.64 -8.91
N ARG A 282 4.23 -23.95 -8.64
CA ARG A 282 3.04 -24.72 -8.25
C ARG A 282 2.41 -24.15 -6.98
N LYS A 283 3.20 -23.91 -5.91
CA LYS A 283 2.70 -23.36 -4.64
C LYS A 283 2.00 -22.01 -4.86
N ILE A 284 2.65 -21.12 -5.61
CA ILE A 284 2.10 -19.81 -6.00
C ILE A 284 0.76 -19.98 -6.72
N LEU A 285 0.71 -20.79 -7.78
CA LEU A 285 -0.50 -20.97 -8.59
C LEU A 285 -1.65 -21.60 -7.79
N THR A 286 -1.37 -22.59 -6.93
CA THR A 286 -2.38 -23.20 -6.05
C THR A 286 -2.95 -22.19 -5.04
N TRP A 287 -2.14 -21.28 -4.51
CA TRP A 287 -2.64 -20.21 -3.62
C TRP A 287 -3.47 -19.17 -4.38
N LEU A 288 -2.95 -18.70 -5.52
CA LEU A 288 -3.62 -17.73 -6.38
C LEU A 288 -4.97 -18.27 -6.88
N GLU A 289 -5.08 -19.58 -7.15
CA GLU A 289 -6.35 -20.21 -7.53
C GLU A 289 -7.42 -20.01 -6.44
N VAL A 290 -7.12 -20.37 -5.20
CA VAL A 290 -8.07 -20.28 -4.08
C VAL A 290 -8.48 -18.82 -3.85
N MET A 291 -7.51 -17.90 -3.84
CA MET A 291 -7.78 -16.48 -3.59
C MET A 291 -8.49 -15.78 -4.74
N TYR A 292 -8.18 -16.12 -6.01
CA TYR A 292 -8.88 -15.58 -7.17
C TYR A 292 -10.32 -16.11 -7.28
N ARG A 293 -10.54 -17.41 -7.03
CA ARG A 293 -11.90 -17.99 -6.99
C ARG A 293 -12.73 -17.37 -5.86
N LEU A 294 -12.12 -17.10 -4.70
CA LEU A 294 -12.76 -16.35 -3.61
C LEU A 294 -13.07 -14.89 -3.99
N ALA A 295 -12.15 -14.23 -4.69
CA ALA A 295 -12.33 -12.85 -5.17
C ALA A 295 -13.51 -12.73 -6.13
N CYS A 296 -13.66 -13.64 -7.10
CA CYS A 296 -14.86 -13.68 -7.94
C CYS A 296 -16.08 -14.11 -7.10
N GLY A 297 -15.91 -15.14 -6.27
CA GLY A 297 -16.89 -15.64 -5.29
C GLY A 297 -18.12 -16.34 -5.90
N ASP A 298 -18.05 -16.70 -7.18
CA ASP A 298 -18.97 -17.56 -7.91
C ASP A 298 -18.26 -18.80 -8.51
N GLN A 299 -16.94 -18.92 -8.33
CA GLN A 299 -16.10 -19.99 -8.91
C GLN A 299 -15.83 -21.15 -7.93
N GLY A 300 -16.75 -21.41 -7.01
CA GLY A 300 -16.75 -22.61 -6.16
C GLY A 300 -15.82 -22.57 -4.94
N VAL A 301 -15.40 -21.37 -4.48
CA VAL A 301 -14.70 -21.14 -3.20
C VAL A 301 -15.48 -20.10 -2.39
N SER A 302 -15.69 -20.36 -1.10
CA SER A 302 -16.44 -19.50 -0.16
C SER A 302 -15.55 -19.06 1.01
N ASP A 303 -15.86 -17.92 1.64
CA ASP A 303 -15.12 -17.45 2.83
C ASP A 303 -15.31 -18.39 4.04
N SER A 304 -16.39 -19.16 4.04
CA SER A 304 -16.69 -20.23 4.99
C SER A 304 -15.89 -21.53 4.80
N ASP A 305 -15.15 -21.69 3.70
CA ASP A 305 -14.41 -22.94 3.43
C ASP A 305 -13.26 -23.13 4.41
N LEU A 306 -13.03 -24.37 4.84
CA LEU A 306 -11.98 -24.70 5.80
C LEU A 306 -10.59 -24.68 5.14
N LEU A 307 -9.59 -24.19 5.88
CA LEU A 307 -8.21 -24.10 5.41
C LEU A 307 -7.64 -25.45 5.02
N ARG A 308 -7.93 -26.53 5.76
CA ARG A 308 -7.46 -27.88 5.41
C ARG A 308 -8.04 -28.40 4.10
N ASP A 309 -9.24 -27.98 3.71
CA ASP A 309 -9.97 -28.49 2.53
C ASP A 309 -9.48 -27.80 1.24
N ARG A 310 -8.91 -26.59 1.35
CA ARG A 310 -8.39 -25.78 0.22
C ARG A 310 -6.88 -25.65 0.17
N LEU A 311 -6.24 -25.60 1.34
CA LEU A 311 -4.84 -25.21 1.56
C LEU A 311 -4.15 -26.17 2.56
N GLY A 312 -4.62 -27.42 2.67
CA GLY A 312 -4.15 -28.40 3.66
C GLY A 312 -2.68 -28.83 3.55
N GLU A 313 -1.99 -28.52 2.44
CA GLU A 313 -0.52 -28.62 2.35
C GLU A 313 0.17 -27.74 3.40
N TRP A 314 -0.45 -26.59 3.74
CA TRP A 314 0.15 -25.56 4.61
C TRP A 314 -0.64 -25.28 5.90
N PHE A 315 -1.84 -25.84 6.10
CA PHE A 315 -2.62 -25.62 7.33
C PHE A 315 -3.08 -26.93 7.95
N ASN A 316 -2.65 -27.16 9.19
CA ASN A 316 -2.91 -28.38 9.96
C ASN A 316 -3.00 -28.04 11.46
N ASP A 317 -3.18 -29.03 12.33
CA ASP A 317 -3.42 -28.80 13.78
C ASP A 317 -2.21 -28.22 14.54
N LYS A 318 -1.04 -28.06 13.89
CA LYS A 318 0.18 -27.47 14.46
C LYS A 318 0.47 -26.06 13.94
N THR A 319 -0.35 -25.51 13.04
CA THR A 319 -0.18 -24.17 12.46
C THR A 319 -1.08 -23.16 13.15
N ILE A 320 -0.73 -21.87 13.05
CA ILE A 320 -1.56 -20.76 13.53
C ILE A 320 -1.77 -19.83 12.33
N PRO A 321 -2.98 -19.76 11.74
CA PRO A 321 -4.20 -20.51 12.10
C PRO A 321 -4.09 -22.03 11.83
N PRO A 322 -4.86 -22.87 12.54
CA PRO A 322 -4.95 -24.31 12.30
C PRO A 322 -5.80 -24.64 11.07
N GLY A 323 -5.65 -25.85 10.52
CA GLY A 323 -6.44 -26.31 9.36
C GLY A 323 -7.96 -26.36 9.55
N GLY A 324 -8.45 -26.28 10.79
CA GLY A 324 -9.88 -26.21 11.12
C GLY A 324 -10.50 -24.81 11.07
N ASP A 325 -9.70 -23.75 10.86
CA ASP A 325 -10.20 -22.40 10.61
C ASP A 325 -10.74 -22.25 9.17
N THR A 326 -11.43 -21.14 8.91
CA THR A 326 -11.96 -20.78 7.59
C THR A 326 -11.05 -19.81 6.83
N LEU A 327 -11.27 -19.66 5.52
CA LEU A 327 -10.66 -18.59 4.71
C LEU A 327 -10.99 -17.19 5.27
N ARG A 328 -12.20 -16.98 5.82
CA ARG A 328 -12.55 -15.75 6.55
C ARG A 328 -11.66 -15.51 7.76
N ASN A 329 -11.45 -16.53 8.60
CA ASN A 329 -10.61 -16.42 9.80
C ASN A 329 -9.16 -16.07 9.43
N LEU A 330 -8.63 -16.69 8.37
CA LEU A 330 -7.31 -16.39 7.81
C LEU A 330 -7.17 -14.94 7.33
N ILE A 331 -8.15 -14.45 6.56
CA ILE A 331 -8.05 -13.15 5.87
C ILE A 331 -8.39 -11.95 6.80
N LEU A 332 -9.16 -12.16 7.85
CA LEU A 332 -9.44 -11.12 8.87
C LEU A 332 -8.48 -11.17 10.06
N ALA A 333 -8.00 -12.36 10.42
CA ALA A 333 -7.07 -12.62 11.52
C ALA A 333 -7.38 -11.80 12.79
N SER A 334 -6.48 -10.93 13.25
CA SER A 334 -6.71 -10.11 14.46
C SER A 334 -7.66 -8.92 14.28
N THR A 335 -8.31 -8.76 13.12
CA THR A 335 -9.22 -7.64 12.81
C THR A 335 -10.64 -8.08 12.37
N PRO A 336 -11.36 -8.88 13.17
CA PRO A 336 -12.68 -9.40 12.81
C PRO A 336 -13.83 -8.39 12.90
N ASN A 337 -13.67 -7.26 13.59
CA ASN A 337 -14.80 -6.39 13.98
C ASN A 337 -15.19 -5.33 12.93
N TYR A 338 -14.43 -5.18 11.83
CA TYR A 338 -14.79 -4.21 10.78
C TYR A 338 -16.12 -4.59 10.11
N ASN A 339 -17.13 -3.72 10.19
CA ASN A 339 -18.51 -4.06 9.80
C ASN A 339 -18.75 -4.04 8.28
N CYS A 340 -17.87 -3.39 7.50
CA CYS A 340 -18.02 -3.22 6.05
C CYS A 340 -17.00 -4.06 5.26
N VAL A 341 -16.53 -5.17 5.83
CA VAL A 341 -15.57 -6.10 5.22
C VAL A 341 -16.01 -6.54 3.82
N ASP A 342 -15.08 -6.44 2.86
CA ASP A 342 -15.20 -7.02 1.53
C ASP A 342 -14.05 -8.00 1.27
N LEU A 343 -14.26 -9.26 1.67
CA LEU A 343 -13.25 -10.32 1.48
C LEU A 343 -12.95 -10.59 0.01
N LYS A 344 -13.85 -10.29 -0.92
CA LYS A 344 -13.60 -10.47 -2.35
C LYS A 344 -12.50 -9.53 -2.82
N LYS A 345 -12.59 -8.25 -2.44
CA LYS A 345 -11.55 -7.25 -2.70
C LYS A 345 -10.25 -7.58 -1.98
N ARG A 346 -10.33 -8.03 -0.72
CA ARG A 346 -9.13 -8.40 0.06
C ARG A 346 -8.40 -9.60 -0.52
N ALA A 347 -9.13 -10.63 -0.97
CA ALA A 347 -8.55 -11.78 -1.66
C ALA A 347 -7.91 -11.40 -3.01
N LEU A 348 -8.46 -10.43 -3.75
CA LEU A 348 -7.80 -9.90 -4.94
C LEU A 348 -6.49 -9.18 -4.57
N GLY A 349 -6.48 -8.36 -3.51
CA GLY A 349 -5.27 -7.69 -3.01
C GLY A 349 -4.14 -8.67 -2.67
N ILE A 350 -4.47 -9.78 -1.99
CA ILE A 350 -3.53 -10.88 -1.68
C ILE A 350 -2.87 -11.43 -2.94
N CYS A 351 -3.62 -11.59 -4.03
CA CYS A 351 -3.08 -12.05 -5.31
C CYS A 351 -2.14 -11.02 -5.95
N LEU A 352 -2.53 -9.75 -5.94
CA LEU A 352 -1.79 -8.63 -6.54
C LEU A 352 -0.43 -8.41 -5.88
N HIS A 353 -0.32 -8.62 -4.55
CA HIS A 353 0.96 -8.60 -3.85
C HIS A 353 1.93 -9.65 -4.39
N ILE A 354 1.51 -10.93 -4.47
CA ILE A 354 2.39 -12.02 -4.99
C ILE A 354 2.86 -11.72 -6.42
N ILE A 355 1.99 -11.14 -7.27
CA ILE A 355 2.36 -10.73 -8.63
C ILE A 355 3.40 -9.61 -8.59
N THR A 356 3.20 -8.57 -7.76
CA THR A 356 4.12 -7.43 -7.64
C THR A 356 5.50 -7.87 -7.14
N ASP A 357 5.55 -8.58 -6.01
CA ASP A 357 6.79 -9.12 -5.43
C ASP A 357 7.54 -9.98 -6.43
N SER A 358 6.83 -10.77 -7.25
CA SER A 358 7.46 -11.60 -8.26
C SER A 358 8.27 -10.82 -9.31
N TYR A 359 8.10 -9.50 -9.43
CA TYR A 359 8.92 -8.64 -10.28
C TYR A 359 10.00 -7.86 -9.53
N ALA A 360 9.96 -7.82 -8.19
CA ALA A 360 11.01 -7.24 -7.36
C ALA A 360 12.25 -8.14 -7.35
N VAL A 361 13.42 -7.54 -7.54
CA VAL A 361 14.70 -8.25 -7.64
C VAL A 361 15.07 -8.94 -6.31
N GLY A 362 14.65 -8.36 -5.18
CA GLY A 362 14.80 -8.99 -3.85
C GLY A 362 14.14 -10.36 -3.74
N HIS A 363 13.13 -10.64 -4.57
CA HIS A 363 12.28 -11.83 -4.49
C HIS A 363 12.54 -12.82 -5.64
N THR A 364 12.80 -12.32 -6.87
CA THR A 364 13.11 -13.20 -8.02
C THR A 364 14.17 -12.64 -8.98
N GLN A 365 14.95 -13.56 -9.56
CA GLN A 365 15.79 -13.28 -10.73
C GLN A 365 15.00 -13.62 -12.00
N ARG A 366 14.71 -12.60 -12.81
CA ARG A 366 14.06 -12.73 -14.13
C ARG A 366 15.01 -12.47 -15.29
N ARG A 367 14.67 -12.97 -16.47
CA ARG A 367 15.38 -12.65 -17.71
C ARG A 367 15.11 -11.20 -18.13
N LEU A 368 16.14 -10.38 -18.24
CA LEU A 368 16.06 -9.05 -18.84
C LEU A 368 15.95 -9.16 -20.36
N THR A 369 14.84 -8.67 -20.92
CA THR A 369 14.53 -8.80 -22.36
C THR A 369 15.06 -7.64 -23.21
N ASN A 370 15.37 -6.49 -22.60
CA ASN A 370 15.95 -5.30 -23.24
C ASN A 370 17.34 -4.97 -22.65
N PRO A 371 18.36 -5.83 -22.84
CA PRO A 371 19.68 -5.65 -22.23
C PRO A 371 20.34 -4.30 -22.56
N ASP A 372 20.05 -3.72 -23.73
CA ASP A 372 20.62 -2.43 -24.16
C ASP A 372 20.12 -1.23 -23.32
N ALA A 373 19.09 -1.40 -22.49
CA ALA A 373 18.61 -0.39 -21.54
C ALA A 373 19.40 -0.36 -20.22
N TYR A 374 20.09 -1.46 -19.88
CA TYR A 374 20.92 -1.54 -18.68
C TYR A 374 22.16 -0.65 -18.84
N GLN A 375 22.47 0.14 -17.82
CA GLN A 375 23.64 1.02 -17.79
C GLN A 375 24.84 0.32 -17.14
N GLY A 376 24.59 -0.46 -16.08
CA GLY A 376 25.60 -1.05 -15.23
C GLY A 376 25.22 -0.93 -13.75
N PRO A 377 26.09 -1.35 -12.83
CA PRO A 377 25.97 -1.04 -11.41
C PRO A 377 26.20 0.45 -11.09
N ASP A 378 25.65 0.94 -9.98
CA ASP A 378 26.09 2.16 -9.30
C ASP A 378 27.30 1.92 -8.36
N ASP A 379 27.71 2.95 -7.61
CA ASP A 379 28.82 2.87 -6.64
C ASP A 379 28.55 1.90 -5.46
N HIS A 380 27.30 1.51 -5.22
CA HIS A 380 26.88 0.50 -4.24
C HIS A 380 26.64 -0.89 -4.87
N ASN A 381 26.95 -1.03 -6.15
CA ASN A 381 26.70 -2.18 -7.00
C ASN A 381 25.21 -2.50 -7.29
N TYR A 382 24.29 -1.57 -7.05
CA TYR A 382 22.88 -1.72 -7.41
C TYR A 382 22.66 -1.49 -8.91
N MET A 383 21.67 -2.16 -9.50
CA MET A 383 21.42 -2.11 -10.94
C MET A 383 20.85 -0.76 -11.39
N VAL A 384 21.51 -0.11 -12.35
CA VAL A 384 21.06 1.15 -12.96
C VAL A 384 20.63 0.93 -14.40
N PHE A 385 19.50 1.55 -14.77
CA PHE A 385 19.03 1.68 -16.15
C PHE A 385 19.30 3.08 -16.68
N LYS A 386 19.47 3.21 -18.00
CA LYS A 386 19.71 4.50 -18.66
C LYS A 386 18.54 5.45 -18.43
N GLU A 387 18.80 6.75 -18.40
CA GLU A 387 17.78 7.78 -18.24
C GLU A 387 16.59 7.60 -19.20
N GLY A 388 15.37 7.68 -18.68
CA GLY A 388 14.14 7.44 -19.44
C GLY A 388 13.88 5.98 -19.86
N MET A 389 14.76 5.04 -19.49
CA MET A 389 14.59 3.60 -19.74
C MET A 389 14.37 2.81 -18.45
N TYR A 390 13.81 1.60 -18.59
CA TYR A 390 13.54 0.69 -17.49
C TYR A 390 13.70 -0.77 -17.94
N GLY A 391 13.91 -1.67 -16.99
CA GLY A 391 14.01 -3.11 -17.25
C GLY A 391 12.66 -3.74 -17.66
N LYS A 392 12.65 -4.46 -18.78
CA LYS A 392 11.52 -5.29 -19.23
C LYS A 392 11.81 -6.74 -18.87
N TRP A 393 11.11 -7.25 -17.88
CA TRP A 393 11.40 -8.54 -17.26
C TRP A 393 10.51 -9.65 -17.81
N GLY A 394 11.15 -10.71 -18.30
CA GLY A 394 10.50 -11.89 -18.86
C GLY A 394 10.40 -13.04 -17.84
N PRO A 395 10.57 -14.30 -18.29
CA PRO A 395 10.49 -15.48 -17.44
C PRO A 395 11.42 -15.45 -16.21
N VAL A 396 10.98 -16.14 -15.16
CA VAL A 396 11.70 -16.37 -13.91
C VAL A 396 12.82 -17.38 -14.15
N VAL A 397 14.05 -16.95 -13.86
CA VAL A 397 15.27 -17.77 -13.93
C VAL A 397 15.52 -18.45 -12.58
N ALA A 398 15.25 -17.76 -11.47
CA ALA A 398 15.22 -18.34 -10.13
C ALA A 398 14.25 -17.55 -9.23
N PHE A 399 13.48 -18.26 -8.41
CA PHE A 399 12.89 -17.67 -7.22
C PHE A 399 13.95 -17.63 -6.13
N HIS A 400 14.05 -16.55 -5.36
CA HIS A 400 14.99 -16.49 -4.26
C HIS A 400 14.42 -17.15 -3.00
N SER A 401 15.29 -17.55 -2.07
CA SER A 401 14.93 -17.90 -0.70
C SER A 401 15.43 -16.81 0.24
N TYR A 402 14.60 -16.34 1.18
CA TYR A 402 14.96 -15.25 2.09
C TYR A 402 16.11 -15.66 3.03
N ASP A 403 16.15 -16.93 3.45
CA ASP A 403 17.26 -17.42 4.29
C ASP A 403 18.60 -17.28 3.56
N GLY A 404 19.58 -16.70 4.24
CA GLY A 404 20.90 -16.36 3.70
C GLY A 404 20.98 -15.09 2.84
N GLN A 405 19.88 -14.41 2.50
CA GLN A 405 19.92 -13.19 1.67
C GLN A 405 20.67 -12.02 2.33
N ASN A 406 21.23 -11.15 1.49
CA ASN A 406 21.72 -9.85 1.91
C ASN A 406 20.53 -8.91 2.19
N GLN A 407 20.22 -8.70 3.48
CA GLN A 407 19.09 -7.89 3.94
C GLN A 407 19.08 -6.45 3.38
N ALA A 408 20.25 -5.83 3.15
CA ALA A 408 20.32 -4.49 2.58
C ALA A 408 19.90 -4.50 1.10
N ARG A 409 20.40 -5.49 0.32
CA ARG A 409 20.02 -5.65 -1.09
C ARG A 409 18.56 -6.02 -1.26
N HIS A 410 18.05 -6.92 -0.42
CA HIS A 410 16.62 -7.23 -0.36
C HIS A 410 15.80 -5.95 -0.11
N SER A 411 16.07 -5.21 0.97
CA SER A 411 15.34 -3.98 1.32
C SER A 411 15.38 -2.89 0.23
N HIS A 412 16.50 -2.80 -0.49
CA HIS A 412 16.70 -1.83 -1.57
C HIS A 412 15.74 -2.07 -2.76
N TYR A 413 15.53 -3.33 -3.17
CA TYR A 413 14.65 -3.65 -4.31
C TYR A 413 13.20 -3.97 -3.92
N ASP A 414 12.95 -4.21 -2.63
CA ASP A 414 11.63 -4.31 -2.00
C ASP A 414 10.98 -2.93 -1.75
N GLY A 415 11.80 -1.89 -1.55
CA GLY A 415 11.34 -0.56 -1.19
C GLY A 415 11.77 0.55 -2.15
N LEU A 416 11.64 1.78 -1.65
CA LEU A 416 12.22 2.97 -2.26
C LEU A 416 13.00 3.72 -1.19
N GLU A 417 14.31 3.47 -1.12
CA GLU A 417 15.20 4.11 -0.14
C GLU A 417 15.40 5.59 -0.47
N ASN A 418 14.94 6.48 0.41
CA ASN A 418 15.12 7.94 0.35
C ASN A 418 14.58 8.64 -0.92
N GLY A 419 13.71 7.98 -1.70
CA GLY A 419 13.09 8.53 -2.90
C GLY A 419 11.70 9.14 -2.66
N ASN A 420 11.27 10.05 -3.55
CA ASN A 420 9.88 10.49 -3.60
C ASN A 420 8.98 9.36 -4.12
N LEU A 421 7.83 9.15 -3.49
CA LEU A 421 6.79 8.25 -3.99
C LEU A 421 6.52 8.48 -5.49
N PRO A 422 6.44 7.41 -6.31
CA PRO A 422 6.02 7.56 -7.69
C PRO A 422 4.58 8.08 -7.77
N VAL A 423 4.27 8.79 -8.85
CA VAL A 423 2.96 9.41 -9.10
C VAL A 423 2.14 8.43 -9.93
N PRO A 424 1.06 7.79 -9.41
CA PRO A 424 0.40 6.68 -10.08
C PRO A 424 -0.05 6.94 -11.52
N LYS A 425 -0.56 8.15 -11.79
CA LYS A 425 -0.98 8.59 -13.13
C LYS A 425 0.18 8.87 -14.10
N ASN A 426 1.42 8.93 -13.64
CA ASN A 426 2.62 9.11 -14.46
C ASN A 426 3.50 7.86 -14.37
N LEU A 427 3.36 6.98 -15.36
CA LEU A 427 4.06 5.70 -15.37
C LEU A 427 5.59 5.82 -15.42
N ASP A 428 6.15 6.91 -15.94
CA ASP A 428 7.60 7.09 -15.99
C ASP A 428 8.21 7.40 -14.61
N SER A 429 7.40 7.83 -13.65
CA SER A 429 7.85 8.01 -12.26
C SER A 429 8.22 6.69 -11.55
N PHE A 430 7.80 5.54 -12.10
CA PHE A 430 8.17 4.21 -11.60
C PHE A 430 9.46 3.65 -12.23
N ASN A 431 10.11 4.37 -13.16
CA ASN A 431 11.27 3.83 -13.89
C ASN A 431 12.50 3.57 -12.98
N SER A 432 12.58 4.22 -11.81
CA SER A 432 13.61 3.94 -10.78
C SER A 432 13.33 2.70 -9.94
N ILE A 433 12.10 2.18 -9.93
CA ILE A 433 11.72 1.00 -9.14
C ILE A 433 11.79 -0.23 -10.06
N ILE A 434 12.85 -1.00 -9.91
CA ILE A 434 13.14 -2.12 -10.80
C ILE A 434 12.08 -3.20 -10.65
N GLY A 435 11.36 -3.48 -11.74
CA GLY A 435 10.26 -4.45 -11.77
C GLY A 435 8.88 -3.78 -11.84
N ALA A 436 8.70 -2.61 -11.23
CA ALA A 436 7.40 -1.95 -11.09
C ALA A 436 6.64 -1.77 -12.40
N ARG A 437 7.32 -1.36 -13.49
CA ARG A 437 6.70 -1.21 -14.82
C ARG A 437 6.18 -2.53 -15.41
N SER A 438 6.75 -3.66 -15.01
CA SER A 438 6.32 -5.00 -15.43
C SER A 438 5.20 -5.54 -14.53
N ALA A 439 5.30 -5.31 -13.21
CA ALA A 439 4.22 -5.58 -12.24
C ALA A 439 2.92 -4.86 -12.65
N ILE A 440 2.97 -3.53 -12.86
CA ILE A 440 1.82 -2.71 -13.28
C ILE A 440 1.05 -3.32 -14.47
N GLU A 441 1.74 -3.83 -15.50
CA GLU A 441 1.08 -4.44 -16.65
C GLU A 441 0.57 -5.87 -16.38
N ALA A 442 1.23 -6.64 -15.51
CA ALA A 442 0.76 -7.95 -15.07
C ALA A 442 -0.49 -7.85 -14.19
N ASP A 443 -0.47 -6.97 -13.18
CA ASP A 443 -1.57 -6.69 -12.27
C ASP A 443 -2.78 -6.12 -13.01
N LYS A 444 -2.57 -5.22 -13.95
CA LYS A 444 -3.60 -4.69 -14.86
C LYS A 444 -4.27 -5.80 -15.67
N LYS A 445 -3.50 -6.72 -16.27
CA LYS A 445 -4.07 -7.89 -16.98
C LYS A 445 -4.87 -8.79 -16.04
N PHE A 446 -4.32 -9.09 -14.85
CA PHE A 446 -4.99 -9.92 -13.85
C PHE A 446 -6.31 -9.29 -13.35
N MET A 447 -6.30 -7.97 -13.10
CA MET A 447 -7.50 -7.20 -12.76
C MET A 447 -8.52 -7.15 -13.90
N ASN A 448 -8.10 -7.17 -15.16
CA ASN A 448 -9.03 -7.26 -16.28
C ASN A 448 -9.68 -8.64 -16.37
N CYS A 449 -8.96 -9.72 -16.06
CA CYS A 449 -9.58 -11.05 -15.88
C CYS A 449 -10.61 -11.04 -14.75
N PHE A 450 -10.28 -10.44 -13.60
CA PHE A 450 -11.23 -10.24 -12.49
C PHE A 450 -12.45 -9.40 -12.90
N ALA A 451 -12.25 -8.25 -13.54
CA ALA A 451 -13.35 -7.38 -13.99
C ALA A 451 -14.27 -8.07 -15.00
N ALA A 452 -13.72 -8.91 -15.87
CA ALA A 452 -14.46 -9.74 -16.82
C ALA A 452 -15.07 -11.02 -16.19
N GLN A 453 -14.84 -11.29 -14.90
CA GLN A 453 -15.19 -12.55 -14.21
C GLN A 453 -14.72 -13.80 -14.99
N THR A 454 -13.51 -13.74 -15.56
CA THR A 454 -12.92 -14.86 -16.30
C THR A 454 -12.74 -16.05 -15.36
N LYS A 455 -13.11 -17.27 -15.77
CA LYS A 455 -12.87 -18.44 -14.92
C LYS A 455 -11.39 -18.77 -14.85
N TRP A 456 -10.97 -19.35 -13.74
CA TRP A 456 -9.59 -19.80 -13.53
C TRP A 456 -9.05 -20.61 -14.72
N GLU A 457 -9.82 -21.60 -15.17
CA GLU A 457 -9.49 -22.54 -16.23
C GLU A 457 -9.61 -21.93 -17.63
N ASP A 458 -10.50 -20.94 -17.82
CA ASP A 458 -10.82 -20.32 -19.12
C ASP A 458 -9.73 -19.31 -19.57
N GLY A 459 -8.71 -19.05 -18.75
CA GLY A 459 -7.52 -18.30 -19.18
C GLY A 459 -6.59 -17.80 -18.07
N VAL A 460 -7.06 -17.69 -16.82
CA VAL A 460 -6.28 -17.07 -15.73
C VAL A 460 -5.08 -17.94 -15.32
N GLU A 461 -5.26 -19.26 -15.18
CA GLU A 461 -4.15 -20.18 -14.89
C GLU A 461 -3.07 -20.06 -15.97
N ASN A 462 -3.46 -20.09 -17.25
CA ASN A 462 -2.52 -20.02 -18.36
C ASN A 462 -1.78 -18.68 -18.38
N PHE A 463 -2.47 -17.55 -18.23
CA PHE A 463 -1.84 -16.23 -18.13
C PHE A 463 -0.79 -16.18 -17.01
N LEU A 464 -1.16 -16.61 -15.79
CA LEU A 464 -0.25 -16.60 -14.65
C LEU A 464 0.94 -17.55 -14.87
N LYS A 465 0.72 -18.72 -15.46
CA LYS A 465 1.73 -19.78 -15.65
C LYS A 465 2.66 -19.55 -16.84
N SER A 466 2.18 -18.93 -17.92
CA SER A 466 2.94 -18.73 -19.17
C SER A 466 3.42 -17.30 -19.41
N GLU A 467 2.91 -16.29 -18.70
CA GLU A 467 3.38 -14.91 -18.78
C GLU A 467 3.98 -14.41 -17.46
N VAL A 468 3.22 -14.43 -16.36
CA VAL A 468 3.65 -13.83 -15.08
C VAL A 468 4.75 -14.66 -14.43
N PHE A 469 4.45 -15.89 -14.05
CA PHE A 469 5.35 -16.83 -13.38
C PHE A 469 5.98 -17.82 -14.39
N ALA A 470 6.11 -17.42 -15.65
CA ALA A 470 6.72 -18.24 -16.69
C ALA A 470 8.12 -18.70 -16.25
N ILE A 471 8.41 -20.00 -16.30
CA ILE A 471 9.73 -20.53 -15.93
C ILE A 471 10.64 -20.49 -17.15
N ASP A 472 11.84 -19.94 -16.97
CA ASP A 472 12.84 -19.85 -18.01
C ASP A 472 13.38 -21.25 -18.38
N LYS A 473 13.72 -21.46 -19.66
CA LYS A 473 14.37 -22.69 -20.12
C LYS A 473 15.74 -22.95 -19.45
N ASP A 474 16.41 -21.88 -19.01
CA ASP A 474 17.71 -21.89 -18.35
C ASP A 474 17.53 -21.72 -16.81
N ALA A 475 16.35 -22.03 -16.28
CA ALA A 475 16.01 -21.84 -14.88
C ALA A 475 16.88 -22.68 -13.93
N LYS A 476 17.15 -22.09 -12.76
CA LYS A 476 18.01 -22.62 -11.72
C LYS A 476 17.19 -22.97 -10.47
N PRO A 477 17.71 -23.83 -9.59
CA PRO A 477 17.19 -23.95 -8.23
C PRO A 477 17.25 -22.62 -7.47
N ALA A 478 16.41 -22.51 -6.45
CA ALA A 478 16.35 -21.35 -5.56
C ALA A 478 17.69 -21.07 -4.87
N ASN A 479 17.95 -19.80 -4.60
CA ASN A 479 19.20 -19.30 -4.01
C ASN A 479 18.97 -17.96 -3.30
N SER A 480 19.95 -17.51 -2.54
CA SER A 480 19.91 -16.27 -1.74
C SER A 480 20.66 -15.08 -2.36
N LEU A 481 20.92 -15.10 -3.68
CA LEU A 481 21.64 -14.04 -4.40
C LEU A 481 20.64 -13.13 -5.12
N VAL A 482 20.58 -11.85 -4.75
CA VAL A 482 19.60 -10.86 -5.24
C VAL A 482 20.01 -10.35 -6.62
N ASP A 483 21.11 -9.58 -6.66
CA ASP A 483 21.60 -8.86 -7.83
C ASP A 483 23.13 -8.93 -7.95
N GLU A 484 23.80 -9.76 -7.14
CA GLU A 484 25.26 -9.95 -7.13
C GLU A 484 25.83 -10.43 -8.49
N GLY A 485 24.99 -11.01 -9.36
CA GLY A 485 25.34 -11.38 -10.73
C GLY A 485 24.92 -10.38 -11.81
N GLY A 486 24.31 -9.25 -11.45
CA GLY A 486 23.63 -8.35 -12.38
C GLY A 486 22.39 -8.97 -13.04
N PRO A 487 21.80 -8.30 -14.04
CA PRO A 487 20.58 -8.78 -14.71
C PRO A 487 20.86 -9.99 -15.59
N TYR A 488 20.06 -11.05 -15.46
CA TYR A 488 20.20 -12.23 -16.30
C TYR A 488 19.73 -11.96 -17.72
N THR A 489 20.63 -11.89 -18.70
CA THR A 489 20.28 -11.71 -20.12
C THR A 489 20.23 -13.03 -20.90
N GLY A 490 20.87 -14.08 -20.36
CA GLY A 490 21.05 -15.39 -21.00
C GLY A 490 21.76 -15.38 -22.36
N LYS A 491 22.37 -14.25 -22.75
CA LYS A 491 23.60 -14.29 -23.55
C LYS A 491 24.72 -14.63 -22.56
N THR A 492 25.55 -15.64 -22.86
CA THR A 492 26.80 -15.82 -22.10
C THR A 492 27.63 -14.56 -22.27
N CYS A 493 27.76 -13.78 -21.20
CA CYS A 493 28.69 -12.66 -21.19
C CYS A 493 30.10 -13.24 -21.13
N HIS A 494 30.66 -13.57 -22.30
CA HIS A 494 32.07 -13.95 -22.45
C HIS A 494 32.95 -12.73 -22.20
N LYS A 495 33.06 -12.34 -20.92
CA LYS A 495 34.11 -11.53 -20.30
C LYS A 495 33.87 -11.38 -18.79
N THR A 496 33.71 -12.49 -18.08
CA THR A 496 34.26 -12.52 -16.71
C THR A 496 35.79 -12.61 -16.86
N PRO A 497 36.58 -11.73 -16.23
CA PRO A 497 37.90 -12.13 -15.77
C PRO A 497 37.72 -13.39 -14.92
N GLN A 498 38.71 -14.28 -14.91
CA GLN A 498 38.64 -15.55 -14.19
C GLN A 498 38.47 -15.28 -12.68
N ALA A 499 37.22 -15.23 -12.23
CA ALA A 499 36.85 -15.16 -10.83
C ALA A 499 37.04 -16.57 -10.29
N ASP A 500 38.16 -16.79 -9.58
CA ASP A 500 38.53 -18.10 -9.10
C ASP A 500 37.37 -18.75 -8.32
N CYS A 501 36.99 -19.95 -8.74
CA CYS A 501 36.02 -20.77 -8.01
C CYS A 501 36.44 -20.97 -6.55
N ASP A 502 37.74 -20.92 -6.29
CA ASP A 502 38.36 -20.97 -4.97
C ASP A 502 37.95 -19.78 -4.09
N TYR A 503 37.66 -18.59 -4.64
CA TYR A 503 37.23 -17.43 -3.84
C TYR A 503 35.77 -17.56 -3.38
N LEU A 504 34.86 -17.99 -4.25
CA LEU A 504 33.46 -18.25 -3.86
C LEU A 504 33.35 -19.47 -2.93
N CYS A 505 34.14 -20.52 -3.19
CA CYS A 505 34.25 -21.66 -2.30
C CYS A 505 34.85 -21.25 -0.94
N ALA A 506 35.92 -20.46 -0.92
CA ALA A 506 36.53 -19.96 0.31
C ALA A 506 35.59 -19.04 1.08
N ALA A 507 34.88 -18.10 0.44
CA ALA A 507 33.92 -17.23 1.13
C ALA A 507 32.76 -18.01 1.75
N GLY A 508 32.23 -19.02 1.03
CA GLY A 508 31.20 -19.92 1.56
C GLY A 508 31.72 -20.82 2.70
N LEU A 509 32.91 -21.38 2.54
CA LEU A 509 33.56 -22.23 3.53
C LEU A 509 33.96 -21.44 4.77
N GLN A 510 34.44 -20.21 4.63
CA GLN A 510 34.86 -19.32 5.71
C GLN A 510 33.65 -18.79 6.50
N ARG A 511 32.48 -18.59 5.86
CA ARG A 511 31.20 -18.39 6.58
C ARG A 511 30.76 -19.66 7.32
N LYS A 512 30.92 -20.85 6.73
CA LYS A 512 30.62 -22.13 7.41
C LYS A 512 31.55 -22.38 8.60
N ILE A 513 32.83 -22.05 8.47
CA ILE A 513 33.83 -22.11 9.53
C ILE A 513 33.50 -21.09 10.61
N LEU A 514 33.18 -19.84 10.30
CA LEU A 514 32.70 -18.85 11.28
C LEU A 514 31.47 -19.35 12.06
N ASN A 515 30.50 -20.00 11.38
CA ASN A 515 29.31 -20.56 12.02
C ASN A 515 29.58 -21.85 12.83
N LEU A 516 30.71 -22.53 12.59
CA LEU A 516 31.13 -23.74 13.33
C LEU A 516 32.10 -23.39 14.49
N GLU A 517 32.97 -22.41 14.31
CA GLU A 517 33.84 -21.80 15.34
C GLU A 517 33.02 -21.00 16.36
N SER A 518 31.88 -20.41 15.95
CA SER A 518 30.88 -19.85 16.87
C SER A 518 30.03 -20.91 17.58
N GLY A 519 30.39 -22.19 17.46
CA GLY A 519 29.70 -23.32 18.09
C GLY A 519 29.89 -23.39 19.60
N THR A 520 29.40 -22.40 20.37
CA THR A 520 28.88 -22.61 21.74
C THR A 520 28.18 -21.39 22.33
N TYR A 521 27.18 -21.69 23.15
CA TYR A 521 26.56 -20.81 24.14
C TYR A 521 27.60 -19.99 24.95
N GLY A 522 27.45 -18.66 24.99
CA GLY A 522 28.30 -17.73 25.79
C GLY A 522 27.56 -16.42 26.15
N PRO A 523 27.88 -15.75 27.27
CA PRO A 523 26.89 -14.96 28.03
C PRO A 523 26.65 -13.50 27.58
N PRO A 524 25.48 -12.91 27.90
CA PRO A 524 25.03 -11.60 27.42
C PRO A 524 25.66 -10.44 28.21
N THR A 525 26.91 -10.07 27.89
CA THR A 525 27.65 -9.02 28.63
C THR A 525 27.72 -7.67 27.91
N LEU A 526 27.86 -7.66 26.58
CA LEU A 526 27.93 -6.40 25.80
C LEU A 526 26.56 -5.74 25.63
N TYR A 527 25.50 -6.51 25.35
CA TYR A 527 24.12 -5.98 25.28
C TYR A 527 23.67 -5.42 26.64
N ARG A 528 24.02 -6.11 27.75
CA ARG A 528 23.74 -5.63 29.12
C ARG A 528 24.35 -4.26 29.39
N ARG A 529 25.59 -3.97 28.97
CA ARG A 529 26.21 -2.64 29.23
C ARG A 529 25.49 -1.48 28.55
N ARG A 530 24.85 -1.71 27.40
CA ARG A 530 24.04 -0.69 26.70
C ARG A 530 22.67 -0.54 27.35
N LEU A 531 21.98 -1.67 27.59
CA LEU A 531 20.68 -1.69 28.27
C LEU A 531 20.74 -1.09 29.68
N TRP A 532 21.79 -1.38 30.48
CA TRP A 532 21.98 -0.79 31.80
C TRP A 532 22.22 0.73 31.74
N ARG A 533 22.89 1.24 30.69
CA ARG A 533 23.03 2.69 30.48
C ARG A 533 21.70 3.35 30.13
N GLU A 534 20.89 2.73 29.29
CA GLU A 534 19.57 3.24 28.90
C GLU A 534 18.56 3.17 30.06
N ILE A 535 18.60 2.10 30.88
CA ILE A 535 17.82 2.00 32.13
C ILE A 535 18.27 3.06 33.14
N LEU A 536 19.58 3.24 33.36
CA LEU A 536 20.09 4.29 34.27
C LEU A 536 19.71 5.70 33.78
N PHE A 537 19.72 5.94 32.47
CA PHE A 537 19.31 7.22 31.88
C PHE A 537 17.79 7.46 32.03
N GLY A 538 16.96 6.43 31.82
CA GLY A 538 15.52 6.47 32.06
C GLY A 538 15.18 6.74 33.52
N VAL A 539 15.84 6.03 34.46
CA VAL A 539 15.68 6.25 35.91
C VAL A 539 16.13 7.66 36.31
N PHE A 540 17.21 8.19 35.71
CA PHE A 540 17.68 9.55 35.96
C PHE A 540 16.68 10.62 35.48
N ILE A 541 16.10 10.46 34.28
CA ILE A 541 15.04 11.36 33.78
C ILE A 541 13.80 11.28 34.69
N LEU A 542 13.40 10.08 35.12
CA LEU A 542 12.24 9.90 35.97
C LEU A 542 12.46 10.49 37.38
N ALA A 543 13.67 10.42 37.91
CA ALA A 543 14.06 11.10 39.14
C ALA A 543 14.04 12.64 39.00
N ILE A 544 14.53 13.19 37.88
CA ILE A 544 14.41 14.64 37.59
C ILE A 544 12.94 15.06 37.51
N ALA A 545 12.11 14.31 36.79
CA ALA A 545 10.68 14.59 36.68
C ALA A 545 9.98 14.57 38.05
N LEU A 546 10.34 13.62 38.93
CA LEU A 546 9.82 13.56 40.30
C LEU A 546 10.28 14.76 41.15
N ILE A 547 11.54 15.17 41.02
CA ILE A 547 12.07 16.36 41.71
C ILE A 547 11.37 17.63 41.22
N CYS A 548 11.18 17.79 39.90
CA CYS A 548 10.44 18.92 39.33
C CYS A 548 8.97 18.92 39.81
N PHE A 549 8.32 17.76 39.90
CA PHE A 549 6.95 17.65 40.40
C PHE A 549 6.84 18.02 41.89
N VAL A 550 7.76 17.52 42.74
CA VAL A 550 7.82 17.90 44.16
C VAL A 550 8.14 19.38 44.33
N LEU A 551 9.06 19.95 43.55
CA LEU A 551 9.35 21.39 43.57
C LEU A 551 8.14 22.23 43.13
N SER A 552 7.35 21.78 42.14
CA SER A 552 6.11 22.45 41.75
C SER A 552 5.05 22.39 42.86
N LEU A 553 4.94 21.26 43.57
CA LEU A 553 4.03 21.16 44.72
C LEU A 553 4.46 22.05 45.92
N VAL A 554 5.77 22.31 46.07
CA VAL A 554 6.31 23.19 47.13
C VAL A 554 6.27 24.67 46.76
N TYR A 555 6.17 25.03 45.47
CA TYR A 555 6.05 26.43 45.00
C TYR A 555 4.60 26.90 44.79
N PHE A 556 3.63 25.98 44.80
CA PHE A 556 2.19 26.27 44.64
C PHE A 556 1.37 25.97 45.91
N HIS A 557 2.03 26.00 47.07
CA HIS A 557 1.47 26.06 48.44
C HIS A 557 2.23 27.11 49.26
#